data_AF-A0A2P2KE69-F1
#
_entry.id   AF-A0A2P2KE69-F1
#
_cell.length_a   1.000
_cell.length_b   1.000
_cell.length_c   1.000
_cell.angle_alpha   90.00
_cell.angle_beta   90.00
_cell.angle_gamma   90.00
#
_symmetry.space_group_name_H-M   'P 1'
#
loop_
_entity.id
_entity.type
_entity.pdbx_description
1 polymer ?
#
loop_
_entity_poly.entity_id
_entity_poly.type
_entity_poly.pdbx_seq_one_letter_code
_entity_poly.pdbx_strand_id
1 'polypeptide(L)'
;MGKTSSKVFEFLEDVSASLTDLANRELTALKELKKQEEGEHPFGIEDLLYYAKRVEEKQFDLDFGAIREHFPVDLVLSGIFKILQDLFGLRFQEIVDAELWHGDVCAFSVLDLSSGDLLGYFYLDLFAREGKYGHTCMVALQNSALLHTGARQVNCFVIPANSILQPPKVKPTFLWLSWSVGL
;
A
#
# COMPACT_ATOMS: atom_id res chain seq x y z
N MET A 1 16.35 -13.46 7.67
CA MET A 1 17.25 -12.32 7.37
C MET A 1 18.57 -12.88 6.87
N GLY A 2 19.05 -12.42 5.72
CA GLY A 2 20.32 -12.89 5.15
C GLY A 2 21.48 -12.54 6.07
N LYS A 3 22.03 -13.53 6.78
CA LYS A 3 23.10 -13.32 7.77
C LYS A 3 24.47 -13.14 7.14
N THR A 4 24.65 -13.63 5.92
CA THR A 4 25.91 -13.57 5.16
C THR A 4 25.61 -13.27 3.69
N SER A 5 26.57 -12.66 2.99
CA SER A 5 26.45 -12.39 1.56
C SER A 5 26.26 -13.67 0.74
N SER A 6 26.98 -14.75 1.06
CA SER A 6 26.83 -16.04 0.37
C SER A 6 25.40 -16.56 0.41
N LYS A 7 24.71 -16.47 1.56
CA LYS A 7 23.31 -16.90 1.68
C LYS A 7 22.34 -16.01 0.91
N VAL A 8 22.69 -14.74 0.69
CA VAL A 8 21.91 -13.85 -0.17
C VAL A 8 22.07 -14.27 -1.63
N PHE A 9 23.29 -14.55 -2.09
CA PHE A 9 23.52 -14.99 -3.47
C PHE A 9 22.88 -16.35 -3.76
N GLU A 10 23.02 -17.34 -2.89
CA GLU A 10 22.36 -18.64 -3.03
C GLU A 10 20.83 -18.46 -3.18
N PHE A 11 20.22 -17.63 -2.34
CA PHE A 11 18.79 -17.34 -2.44
C PHE A 11 18.41 -16.67 -3.77
N LEU A 12 19.18 -15.68 -4.24
CA LEU A 12 18.90 -15.00 -5.51
C LEU A 12 19.06 -15.94 -6.71
N GLU A 13 20.04 -16.84 -6.67
CA GLU A 13 20.25 -17.86 -7.70
C GLU A 13 19.09 -18.86 -7.72
N ASP A 14 18.63 -19.34 -6.57
CA ASP A 14 17.48 -20.24 -6.46
C ASP A 14 16.20 -19.59 -7.00
N VAL A 15 15.95 -18.32 -6.66
CA VAL A 15 14.82 -17.54 -7.18
C VAL A 15 14.93 -17.37 -8.70
N SER A 16 16.12 -17.00 -9.20
CA SER A 16 16.36 -16.83 -10.63
C SER A 16 16.10 -18.13 -11.40
N ALA A 17 16.64 -19.25 -10.92
CA ALA A 17 16.44 -20.56 -11.53
C ALA A 17 14.95 -20.95 -11.57
N SER A 18 14.23 -20.70 -10.48
CA SER A 18 12.80 -21.03 -10.36
C SER A 18 11.91 -20.19 -11.27
N LEU A 19 12.29 -18.93 -11.54
CA LEU A 19 11.48 -17.99 -12.33
C LEU A 19 11.88 -17.92 -13.81
N THR A 20 13.03 -18.50 -14.20
CA THR A 20 13.58 -18.38 -15.57
C THR A 20 12.59 -18.85 -16.65
N ASP A 21 11.95 -20.00 -16.44
CA ASP A 21 10.99 -20.52 -17.41
C ASP A 21 9.75 -19.63 -17.56
N LEU A 22 9.26 -19.07 -16.46
CA LEU A 22 8.12 -18.15 -16.47
C LEU A 22 8.49 -16.83 -17.16
N ALA A 23 9.63 -16.24 -16.79
CA ALA A 23 10.12 -15.01 -17.39
C ALA A 23 10.33 -15.14 -18.91
N ASN A 24 10.85 -16.29 -19.38
CA ASN A 24 11.01 -16.56 -20.81
C ASN A 24 9.66 -16.70 -21.55
N ARG A 25 8.64 -17.29 -20.91
CA ARG A 25 7.29 -17.38 -21.49
C ARG A 25 6.65 -16.01 -21.59
N GLU A 26 6.73 -15.20 -20.54
CA GLU A 26 6.21 -13.84 -20.52
C GLU A 26 6.90 -12.98 -21.58
N LEU A 27 8.24 -13.00 -21.63
CA LEU A 27 9.00 -12.25 -22.64
C LEU A 27 8.66 -12.69 -24.08
N THR A 28 8.47 -13.99 -24.31
CA THR A 28 8.02 -14.50 -25.61
C THR A 28 6.65 -13.94 -25.97
N ALA A 29 5.71 -13.89 -25.02
CA ALA A 29 4.39 -13.31 -25.26
C ALA A 29 4.46 -11.83 -25.63
N LEU A 30 5.34 -11.04 -24.98
CA LEU A 30 5.54 -9.62 -25.33
C LEU A 30 6.11 -9.47 -26.76
N LYS A 31 7.10 -10.29 -27.11
CA LYS A 31 7.74 -10.27 -28.43
C LYS A 31 6.78 -10.66 -29.55
N GLU A 32 5.98 -11.70 -29.34
CA GLU A 32 4.96 -12.11 -30.31
C GLU A 32 3.89 -11.04 -30.50
N LEU A 33 3.50 -10.36 -29.42
CA LEU A 33 2.57 -9.25 -29.53
C LEU A 33 3.16 -8.08 -30.34
N LYS A 34 4.42 -7.70 -30.07
CA LYS A 34 5.13 -6.69 -30.87
C LYS A 34 5.20 -7.09 -32.34
N LYS A 35 5.54 -8.35 -32.61
CA LYS A 35 5.62 -8.87 -33.97
C LYS A 35 4.29 -8.80 -34.72
N GLN A 36 3.18 -9.03 -34.03
CA GLN A 36 1.84 -8.90 -34.61
C GLN A 36 1.46 -7.45 -34.93
N GLU A 37 1.89 -6.47 -34.11
CA GLU A 37 1.49 -5.06 -34.24
C GLU A 37 2.44 -4.25 -35.14
N GLU A 38 3.73 -4.56 -35.12
CA GLU A 38 4.79 -3.78 -35.78
C GLU A 38 5.60 -4.60 -36.79
N GLY A 39 5.41 -5.92 -36.89
CA GLY A 39 6.24 -6.81 -37.72
C GLY A 39 7.58 -7.18 -37.08
N GLU A 40 8.57 -7.61 -37.87
CA GLU A 40 9.85 -8.16 -37.40
C GLU A 40 10.85 -7.10 -36.88
N HIS A 41 10.37 -6.15 -36.07
CA HIS A 41 11.22 -5.17 -35.40
C HIS A 41 11.87 -5.77 -34.13
N PRO A 42 13.13 -5.44 -33.82
CA PRO A 42 13.78 -5.90 -32.60
C PRO A 42 13.03 -5.45 -31.35
N PHE A 43 12.98 -6.33 -30.33
CA PHE A 43 12.42 -6.00 -29.03
C PHE A 43 13.51 -5.40 -28.13
N GLY A 44 13.30 -4.17 -27.67
CA GLY A 44 14.17 -3.42 -26.77
C GLY A 44 13.63 -3.32 -25.34
N ILE A 45 14.38 -2.64 -24.46
CA ILE A 45 13.97 -2.44 -23.06
C ILE A 45 12.85 -1.40 -22.95
N GLU A 46 12.84 -0.44 -23.87
CA GLU A 46 11.83 0.59 -24.04
C GLU A 46 10.43 0.02 -24.35
N ASP A 47 10.39 -1.17 -24.97
CA ASP A 47 9.16 -1.89 -25.33
C ASP A 47 8.53 -2.59 -24.12
N LEU A 48 9.33 -2.92 -23.11
CA LEU A 48 8.97 -3.86 -22.05
C LEU A 48 7.68 -3.45 -21.33
N LEU A 49 7.62 -2.22 -20.82
CA LEU A 49 6.47 -1.74 -20.04
C LEU A 49 5.23 -1.54 -20.92
N TYR A 50 5.41 -1.11 -22.16
CA TYR A 50 4.32 -0.92 -23.10
C TYR A 50 3.66 -2.25 -23.44
N TYR A 51 4.45 -3.24 -23.89
CA TYR A 51 3.92 -4.54 -24.28
C TYR A 51 3.47 -5.38 -23.08
N ALA A 52 4.08 -5.23 -21.90
CA ALA A 52 3.58 -5.86 -20.67
C ALA A 52 2.14 -5.42 -20.37
N LYS A 53 1.88 -4.11 -20.41
CA LYS A 53 0.53 -3.57 -20.23
C LYS A 53 -0.43 -4.05 -21.32
N ARG A 54 -0.01 -4.06 -22.59
CA ARG A 54 -0.83 -4.53 -23.71
C ARG A 54 -1.18 -6.02 -23.60
N VAL A 55 -0.24 -6.85 -23.16
CA VAL A 55 -0.50 -8.28 -22.90
C VAL A 55 -1.47 -8.45 -21.73
N GLU A 56 -1.29 -7.70 -20.65
CA GLU A 56 -2.22 -7.70 -19.50
C GLU A 56 -3.64 -7.34 -19.95
N GLU A 57 -3.81 -6.25 -20.70
CA GLU A 57 -5.11 -5.83 -21.26
C GLU A 57 -5.73 -6.88 -22.20
N LYS A 58 -4.92 -7.63 -22.97
CA LYS A 58 -5.43 -8.67 -23.88
C LYS A 58 -5.77 -9.98 -23.16
N GLN A 59 -5.04 -10.32 -22.10
CA GLN A 59 -5.26 -11.55 -21.34
C GLN A 59 -6.36 -11.40 -20.30
N PHE A 60 -6.47 -10.21 -19.72
CA PHE A 60 -7.43 -9.90 -18.67
C PHE A 60 -8.38 -8.81 -19.18
N ASP A 61 -9.65 -9.18 -19.37
CA ASP A 61 -10.72 -8.24 -19.72
C ASP A 61 -11.13 -7.43 -18.47
N LEU A 62 -10.17 -6.67 -17.93
CA LEU A 62 -10.30 -5.89 -16.70
C LEU A 62 -10.20 -4.40 -17.00
N ASP A 63 -11.31 -3.70 -16.78
CA ASP A 63 -11.32 -2.24 -16.74
C ASP A 63 -10.90 -1.75 -15.35
N PHE A 64 -9.62 -1.43 -15.19
CA PHE A 64 -9.10 -0.89 -13.94
C PHE A 64 -9.71 0.46 -13.55
N GLY A 65 -10.23 1.22 -14.53
CA GLY A 65 -10.99 2.44 -14.28
C GLY A 65 -12.32 2.14 -13.58
N ALA A 66 -13.07 1.16 -14.09
CA ALA A 66 -14.30 0.69 -13.47
C ALA A 66 -14.05 0.03 -12.10
N ILE A 67 -13.02 -0.81 -11.99
CA ILE A 67 -12.65 -1.46 -10.71
C ILE A 67 -12.38 -0.42 -9.63
N ARG A 68 -11.69 0.67 -9.97
CA ARG A 68 -11.37 1.75 -9.04
C ARG A 68 -12.63 2.36 -8.39
N GLU A 69 -13.75 2.43 -9.10
CA GLU A 69 -15.02 2.95 -8.54
C GLU A 69 -15.55 2.12 -7.36
N HIS A 70 -15.12 0.87 -7.22
CA HIS A 70 -15.47 0.00 -6.09
C HIS A 70 -14.60 0.21 -4.83
N PHE A 71 -13.55 1.04 -4.91
CA PHE A 71 -12.64 1.32 -3.79
C PHE A 71 -12.66 2.79 -3.34
N PRO A 72 -13.81 3.36 -2.91
CA PRO A 72 -13.82 4.63 -2.18
C PRO A 72 -12.93 4.55 -0.94
N VAL A 73 -12.13 5.59 -0.67
CA VAL A 73 -11.18 5.63 0.45
C VAL A 73 -11.86 5.30 1.78
N ASP A 74 -12.99 5.94 2.08
CA ASP A 74 -13.73 5.71 3.34
C ASP A 74 -14.20 4.25 3.47
N LEU A 75 -14.63 3.65 2.37
CA LEU A 75 -15.05 2.25 2.34
C LEU A 75 -13.85 1.32 2.60
N VAL A 76 -12.71 1.58 1.94
CA VAL A 76 -11.49 0.79 2.13
C VAL A 76 -10.98 0.89 3.56
N LEU A 77 -10.90 2.09 4.13
CA LEU A 77 -10.48 2.30 5.52
C LEU A 77 -11.40 1.59 6.50
N SER A 78 -12.72 1.69 6.31
CA SER A 78 -13.69 1.00 7.16
C SER A 78 -13.51 -0.53 7.09
N GLY A 79 -13.22 -1.08 5.90
CA GLY A 79 -12.93 -2.50 5.70
C GLY A 79 -11.64 -2.93 6.37
N ILE A 80 -10.55 -2.18 6.22
CA ILE A 80 -9.26 -2.44 6.87
C ILE A 80 -9.44 -2.43 8.39
N PHE A 81 -10.10 -1.40 8.93
CA PHE A 81 -10.39 -1.32 10.36
C PHE A 81 -11.21 -2.51 10.83
N LYS A 82 -12.26 -2.91 10.10
CA LYS A 82 -13.06 -4.08 10.47
C LYS A 82 -12.22 -5.35 10.53
N ILE A 83 -11.39 -5.61 9.53
CA ILE A 83 -10.50 -6.78 9.48
C ILE A 83 -9.55 -6.79 10.70
N LEU A 84 -8.91 -5.65 10.99
CA LEU A 84 -7.99 -5.53 12.12
C LEU A 84 -8.69 -5.68 13.47
N GLN A 85 -9.89 -5.11 13.64
CA GLN A 85 -10.69 -5.27 14.85
C GLN A 85 -11.08 -6.73 15.09
N ASP A 86 -11.50 -7.44 14.04
CA ASP A 86 -11.92 -8.84 14.13
C ASP A 86 -10.75 -9.78 14.40
N LEU A 87 -9.63 -9.55 13.72
CA LEU A 87 -8.47 -10.44 13.80
C LEU A 87 -7.71 -10.27 15.12
N PHE A 88 -7.60 -9.03 15.62
CA PHE A 88 -6.77 -8.71 16.78
C PHE A 88 -7.55 -8.32 18.02
N GLY A 89 -8.89 -8.32 17.97
CA GLY A 89 -9.73 -7.89 19.10
C GLY A 89 -9.46 -6.43 19.46
N LEU A 90 -9.40 -5.56 18.46
CA LEU A 90 -9.16 -4.12 18.65
C LEU A 90 -10.45 -3.32 18.52
N ARG A 91 -10.41 -2.09 19.02
CA ARG A 91 -11.42 -1.06 18.76
C ARG A 91 -10.73 0.23 18.37
N PHE A 92 -11.07 0.77 17.21
CA PHE A 92 -10.58 2.07 16.76
C PHE A 92 -11.64 3.14 17.05
N GLN A 93 -11.22 4.26 17.63
CA GLN A 93 -12.11 5.41 17.89
C GLN A 93 -11.47 6.69 17.37
N GLU A 94 -12.17 7.38 16.46
CA GLU A 94 -11.75 8.67 15.95
C GLU A 94 -11.79 9.74 17.07
N ILE A 95 -10.79 10.61 17.08
CA ILE A 95 -10.65 11.72 18.01
C ILE A 95 -10.99 13.01 17.26
N VAL A 96 -12.23 13.47 17.42
CA VAL A 96 -12.81 14.57 16.61
C VAL A 96 -12.15 15.93 16.88
N ASP A 97 -11.73 16.20 18.12
CA ASP A 97 -11.16 17.50 18.54
C ASP A 97 -9.65 17.42 18.81
N ALA A 98 -8.92 16.57 18.07
CA ALA A 98 -7.47 16.48 18.19
C ALA A 98 -6.78 17.75 17.65
N GLU A 99 -5.67 18.14 18.29
CA GLU A 99 -4.77 19.16 17.74
C GLU A 99 -3.94 18.52 16.61
N LEU A 100 -4.17 18.98 15.37
CA LEU A 100 -3.63 18.36 14.15
C LEU A 100 -2.83 19.37 13.33
N TRP A 101 -1.82 18.89 12.61
CA TRP A 101 -1.01 19.73 11.73
C TRP A 101 -1.70 20.08 10.41
N HIS A 102 -2.78 19.39 10.05
CA HIS A 102 -3.55 19.66 8.82
C HIS A 102 -5.00 19.20 8.98
N GLY A 103 -5.94 19.90 8.32
CA GLY A 103 -7.38 19.65 8.46
C GLY A 103 -7.91 18.35 7.84
N ASP A 104 -7.11 17.70 6.99
CA ASP A 104 -7.46 16.39 6.40
C ASP A 104 -6.81 15.21 7.14
N VAL A 105 -6.14 15.47 8.26
CA VAL A 105 -5.56 14.41 9.08
C VAL A 105 -6.65 13.91 10.01
N CYS A 106 -6.74 12.59 10.18
CA CYS A 106 -7.63 11.99 11.18
C CYS A 106 -6.79 11.35 12.28
N ALA A 107 -7.20 11.54 13.53
CA ALA A 107 -6.57 10.91 14.69
C ALA A 107 -7.46 9.80 15.24
N PHE A 108 -6.84 8.70 15.64
CA PHE A 108 -7.52 7.54 16.20
C PHE A 108 -6.84 7.06 17.48
N SER A 109 -7.64 6.64 18.44
CA SER A 109 -7.19 5.80 19.56
C SER A 109 -7.43 4.33 19.24
N VAL A 110 -6.50 3.49 19.68
CA VAL A 110 -6.56 2.04 19.57
C VAL A 110 -6.77 1.47 20.97
N LEU A 111 -7.88 0.78 21.17
CA LEU A 111 -8.20 0.12 22.44
C LEU A 111 -8.23 -1.40 22.27
N ASP A 112 -7.84 -2.11 23.32
CA ASP A 112 -8.14 -3.53 23.44
C ASP A 112 -9.65 -3.71 23.60
N LEU A 113 -10.26 -4.60 22.81
CA LEU A 113 -11.70 -4.81 22.83
C LEU A 113 -12.17 -5.50 24.11
N SER A 114 -11.33 -6.33 24.71
CA SER A 114 -11.68 -7.17 25.87
C SER A 114 -11.51 -6.44 27.20
N SER A 115 -10.40 -5.74 27.39
CA SER A 115 -10.10 -4.99 28.62
C SER A 115 -10.53 -3.53 28.54
N GLY A 116 -10.65 -2.97 27.34
CA GLY A 116 -10.86 -1.54 27.12
C GLY A 116 -9.59 -0.71 27.30
N ASP A 117 -8.43 -1.34 27.49
CA ASP A 117 -7.17 -0.64 27.71
C ASP A 117 -6.73 0.12 26.46
N LEU A 118 -6.21 1.34 26.67
CA LEU A 118 -5.59 2.11 25.61
C LEU A 118 -4.24 1.48 25.20
N LEU A 119 -4.13 1.09 23.93
CA LEU A 119 -2.91 0.49 23.37
C LEU A 119 -2.04 1.52 22.66
N GLY A 120 -2.64 2.57 22.10
CA GLY A 120 -1.92 3.63 21.43
C GLY A 120 -2.80 4.54 20.60
N TYR A 121 -2.13 5.39 19.84
CA TYR A 121 -2.74 6.34 18.91
C TYR A 121 -2.13 6.20 17.53
N PHE A 122 -2.91 6.53 16.51
CA PHE A 122 -2.36 6.74 15.19
C PHE A 122 -3.04 7.88 14.44
N TYR A 123 -2.31 8.46 13.50
CA TYR A 123 -2.79 9.50 12.60
C TYR A 123 -2.78 9.02 11.17
N LEU A 124 -3.85 9.28 10.44
CA LEU A 124 -3.93 9.06 9.00
C LEU A 124 -3.76 10.38 8.27
N ASP A 125 -2.69 10.50 7.50
CA ASP A 125 -2.43 11.67 6.65
C ASP A 125 -2.40 11.18 5.20
N LEU A 126 -3.56 11.07 4.56
CA LEU A 126 -3.73 10.27 3.35
C LEU A 126 -3.57 11.02 2.03
N PHE A 127 -3.81 12.33 2.05
CA PHE A 127 -3.94 13.13 0.83
C PHE A 127 -2.64 13.82 0.45
N ALA A 128 -2.31 13.80 -0.85
CA ALA A 128 -1.18 14.54 -1.38
C ALA A 128 -1.39 16.05 -1.26
N ARG A 129 -0.36 16.76 -0.81
CA ARG A 129 -0.33 18.24 -0.75
C ARG A 129 1.10 18.76 -0.92
N GLU A 130 1.22 20.01 -1.34
CA GLU A 130 2.52 20.68 -1.47
C GLU A 130 3.27 20.68 -0.12
N GLY A 131 4.57 20.39 -0.17
CA GLY A 131 5.44 20.34 1.02
C GLY A 131 5.29 19.09 1.90
N LYS A 132 4.35 18.17 1.62
CA LYS A 132 4.23 16.89 2.33
C LYS A 132 5.17 15.82 1.77
N TYR A 133 5.67 14.94 2.64
CA TYR A 133 6.48 13.78 2.28
C TYR A 133 5.84 12.90 1.21
N GLY A 134 6.61 12.58 0.16
CA GLY A 134 6.17 12.05 -1.13
C GLY A 134 5.62 10.62 -1.18
N HIS A 135 5.89 9.79 -0.17
CA HIS A 135 5.67 8.35 -0.23
C HIS A 135 4.80 7.85 0.92
N THR A 136 4.18 6.67 0.72
CA THR A 136 3.49 5.96 1.80
C THR A 136 4.51 5.32 2.73
N CYS A 137 4.40 5.60 4.03
CA CYS A 137 5.20 4.94 5.07
C CYS A 137 4.47 4.95 6.41
N MET A 138 5.10 4.37 7.43
CA MET A 138 4.69 4.52 8.82
C MET A 138 5.85 5.15 9.60
N VAL A 139 5.54 6.22 10.33
CA VAL A 139 6.53 6.96 11.13
C VAL A 139 6.09 6.93 12.59
N ALA A 140 6.92 6.36 13.45
CA ALA A 140 6.72 6.42 14.88
C ALA A 140 6.97 7.84 15.40
N LEU A 141 5.97 8.41 16.08
CA LEU A 141 6.09 9.68 16.81
C LEU A 141 6.53 9.43 18.25
N GLN A 142 6.02 8.35 18.84
CA GLN A 142 6.37 7.90 20.19
C GLN A 142 6.34 6.38 20.22
N ASN A 143 7.45 5.74 20.60
CA ASN A 143 7.51 4.29 20.75
C ASN A 143 6.85 3.83 22.06
N SER A 144 6.31 2.61 22.06
CA SER A 144 5.90 1.95 23.30
C SER A 144 7.14 1.61 24.15
N ALA A 145 7.10 1.95 25.43
CA ALA A 145 8.18 1.68 26.38
C ALA A 145 7.63 1.48 27.79
N LEU A 146 8.40 0.81 28.65
CA LEU A 146 8.15 0.80 30.09
C LEU A 146 8.94 1.95 30.73
N LEU A 147 8.25 2.85 31.42
CA LEU A 147 8.89 3.96 32.12
C LEU A 147 9.52 3.46 33.43
N HIS A 148 10.47 4.23 33.97
CA HIS A 148 11.09 3.95 35.27
C HIS A 148 10.08 3.86 36.42
N THR A 149 8.91 4.50 36.28
CA THR A 149 7.80 4.45 37.23
C THR A 149 7.00 3.15 37.17
N GLY A 150 7.29 2.25 36.22
CA GLY A 150 6.50 1.05 35.94
C GLY A 150 5.27 1.31 35.07
N ALA A 151 4.97 2.56 34.72
CA ALA A 151 3.89 2.90 33.79
C ALA A 151 4.29 2.59 32.35
N ARG A 152 3.31 2.19 31.52
CA ARG A 152 3.52 1.98 30.08
C ARG A 152 3.37 3.30 29.33
N GLN A 153 4.39 3.66 28.57
CA GLN A 153 4.30 4.68 27.54
C GLN A 153 3.56 4.09 26.33
N VAL A 154 2.46 4.73 25.94
CA VAL A 154 1.63 4.29 24.81
C VAL A 154 2.31 4.57 23.48
N ASN A 155 2.07 3.71 22.49
CA ASN A 155 2.61 3.91 21.14
C ASN A 155 1.85 5.02 20.42
N CYS A 156 2.54 5.77 19.57
CA CYS A 156 1.96 6.78 18.71
C CYS A 156 2.68 6.81 17.37
N PHE A 157 1.95 6.72 16.26
CA PHE A 157 2.54 6.76 14.92
C PHE A 157 1.65 7.49 13.92
N VAL A 158 2.21 7.86 12.79
CA VAL A 158 1.50 8.47 11.66
C VAL A 158 1.72 7.62 10.42
N ILE A 159 0.67 7.46 9.62
CA ILE A 159 0.72 6.86 8.29
C ILE A 159 0.52 8.00 7.28
N PRO A 160 1.60 8.64 6.80
CA PRO A 160 1.52 9.45 5.61
C PRO A 160 1.30 8.52 4.41
N ALA A 161 0.31 8.85 3.58
CA ALA A 161 0.15 8.33 2.23
C ALA A 161 0.04 9.51 1.26
N ASN A 162 0.48 9.31 0.03
CA ASN A 162 0.48 10.36 -1.01
C ASN A 162 -0.11 9.89 -2.33
N SER A 163 -0.62 8.66 -2.36
CA SER A 163 -1.22 8.11 -3.56
C SER A 163 -2.59 8.75 -3.83
N ILE A 164 -3.26 9.30 -2.81
CA ILE A 164 -4.62 9.82 -2.93
C ILE A 164 -4.56 11.32 -3.27
N LEU A 165 -4.89 11.69 -4.51
CA LEU A 165 -5.15 13.08 -4.89
C LEU A 165 -6.45 13.54 -4.20
N GLN A 166 -6.45 14.72 -3.56
CA GLN A 166 -7.68 15.32 -3.07
C GLN A 166 -8.66 15.50 -4.24
N PRO A 167 -9.87 14.95 -4.20
CA PRO A 167 -10.86 15.26 -5.19
C PRO A 167 -11.35 16.70 -4.98
N PRO A 168 -11.86 17.38 -6.03
CA PRO A 168 -12.71 18.53 -5.81
C PRO A 168 -13.88 18.11 -4.89
N LYS A 169 -14.31 19.00 -3.98
CA LYS A 169 -15.26 18.80 -2.85
C LYS A 169 -16.59 18.06 -3.15
N VAL A 170 -16.84 17.67 -4.39
CA VAL A 170 -18.11 17.14 -4.92
C VAL A 170 -18.00 15.70 -5.43
N LYS A 171 -16.81 15.06 -5.42
CA LYS A 171 -16.64 13.66 -5.88
C LYS A 171 -15.92 12.77 -4.85
N PRO A 172 -16.30 11.48 -4.73
CA PRO A 172 -15.58 10.52 -3.90
C PRO A 172 -14.14 10.34 -4.37
N THR A 173 -13.26 9.98 -3.44
CA THR A 173 -11.89 9.61 -3.78
C THR A 173 -11.76 8.10 -3.89
N PHE A 174 -11.20 7.64 -5.01
CA PHE A 174 -11.06 6.21 -5.28
C PHE A 174 -9.60 5.77 -5.28
N LEU A 175 -9.32 4.61 -4.70
CA LEU A 175 -8.01 3.97 -4.66
C LEU A 175 -7.81 3.04 -5.87
N TRP A 176 -6.58 3.02 -6.40
CA TRP A 176 -6.17 1.92 -7.28
C TRP A 176 -5.98 0.65 -6.45
N LEU A 177 -6.25 -0.51 -7.04
CA LEU A 177 -6.12 -1.81 -6.37
C LEU A 177 -4.70 -2.06 -5.83
N SER A 178 -3.68 -1.65 -6.58
CA SER A 178 -2.27 -1.74 -6.14
C SER A 178 -1.99 -0.91 -4.89
N TRP A 179 -2.82 0.10 -4.61
CA TRP A 179 -2.63 1.02 -3.49
C TRP A 179 -3.45 0.62 -2.27
N SER A 180 -4.58 -0.06 -2.45
CA SER A 180 -5.26 -0.73 -1.32
C SER A 180 -4.40 -1.80 -0.65
N VAL A 181 -3.42 -2.35 -1.37
CA VAL A 181 -2.43 -3.31 -0.80
C VAL A 181 -1.33 -2.59 -0.02
N GLY A 182 -1.08 -1.31 -0.28
CA GLY A 182 -0.04 -0.51 0.40
C GLY A 182 -0.50 0.20 1.66
N LEU A 183 -1.80 0.21 1.95
CA LEU A 183 -2.42 0.72 3.19
C LEU A 183 -2.58 -0.42 4.19
#